data_AF-X1EEG6-F1
#
_entry.id   AF-X1EEG6-F1
#
_cell.length_a   1.000
_cell.length_b   1.000
_cell.length_c   1.000
_cell.angle_alpha   90.00
_cell.angle_beta   90.00
_cell.angle_gamma   90.00
#
_symmetry.space_group_name_H-M   'P 1'
#
loop_
_entity.id
_entity.type
_entity.pdbx_description
1 polymer ?
#
loop_
_entity_poly.entity_id
_entity_poly.type
_entity_poly.pdbx_seq_one_letter_code
_entity_poly.pdbx_strand_id
1 'polypeptide(L)'
;MDPTDSEHVREFEQSLTRWTDSRFLSRDSLRTMAMFTMYLVNLAEADGWDLRGYSWKRSSYLGCLVVKSIVDGVPSVAFTNAKTPVAGMRIFLRKMEGGFLEWIK
;
A
#
# COMPACT_ATOMS: atom_id res chain seq x y z
N MET A 1 -11.36 -31.35 -28.02
CA MET A 1 -11.23 -29.99 -27.49
C MET A 1 -12.17 -29.95 -26.30
N ASP A 2 -11.63 -29.92 -25.08
CA ASP A 2 -12.44 -29.97 -23.87
C ASP A 2 -13.18 -28.63 -23.73
N PRO A 3 -14.52 -28.60 -23.63
CA PRO A 3 -15.29 -27.37 -23.47
C PRO A 3 -14.98 -26.60 -22.16
N THR A 4 -14.22 -27.17 -21.22
CA THR A 4 -13.70 -26.43 -20.06
C THR A 4 -12.38 -25.69 -20.32
N ASP A 5 -11.73 -25.93 -21.46
CA ASP A 5 -10.43 -25.34 -21.80
C ASP A 5 -10.61 -23.96 -22.47
N SER A 6 -11.20 -23.03 -21.70
CA SER A 6 -11.27 -21.62 -22.09
C SER A 6 -9.91 -20.96 -21.90
N GLU A 7 -9.57 -20.01 -22.76
CA GLU A 7 -8.35 -19.18 -22.64
C GLU A 7 -8.17 -18.62 -21.21
N HIS A 8 -9.28 -18.29 -20.54
CA HIS A 8 -9.33 -17.81 -19.15
C HIS A 8 -8.92 -18.85 -18.11
N VAL A 9 -9.21 -20.15 -18.33
CA VAL A 9 -8.75 -21.24 -17.44
C VAL A 9 -7.24 -21.38 -17.55
N ARG A 10 -6.68 -21.30 -18.76
CA ARG A 10 -5.24 -21.33 -18.97
C ARG A 10 -4.53 -20.10 -18.37
N GLU A 11 -5.12 -18.91 -18.49
CA GLU A 11 -4.63 -17.68 -17.83
C GLU A 11 -4.70 -17.79 -16.30
N PHE A 12 -5.75 -18.41 -15.77
CA PHE A 12 -5.91 -18.70 -14.35
C PHE A 12 -4.83 -19.66 -13.85
N GLU A 13 -4.61 -20.79 -14.53
CA GLU A 13 -3.56 -21.77 -14.17
C GLU A 13 -2.15 -21.16 -14.24
N GLN A 14 -1.87 -20.32 -15.24
CA GLN A 14 -0.61 -19.55 -15.30
C GLN A 14 -0.49 -18.53 -14.18
N SER A 15 -1.58 -17.93 -13.74
CA SER A 15 -1.61 -17.03 -12.58
C SER A 15 -1.41 -17.82 -11.28
N LEU A 16 -1.94 -19.05 -11.20
CA LEU A 16 -1.83 -19.97 -10.08
C LEU A 16 -0.39 -20.43 -9.85
N THR A 17 0.35 -20.74 -10.92
CA THR A 17 1.78 -21.11 -10.83
C THR A 17 2.67 -19.97 -10.33
N ARG A 18 2.22 -18.71 -10.48
CA ARG A 18 2.87 -17.51 -9.92
C ARG A 18 2.25 -17.07 -8.60
N TRP A 19 1.18 -17.73 -8.17
CA TRP A 19 0.48 -17.41 -6.94
C TRP A 19 1.28 -17.91 -5.76
N THR A 20 1.99 -17.00 -5.12
CA THR A 20 2.47 -17.19 -3.76
C THR A 20 1.28 -17.01 -2.84
N ASP A 21 0.95 -18.02 -2.04
CA ASP A 21 -0.19 -18.00 -1.14
C ASP A 21 -0.08 -16.81 -0.17
N SER A 22 -0.79 -15.73 -0.51
CA SER A 22 -0.78 -14.46 0.20
C SER A 22 -1.59 -14.47 1.49
N ARG A 23 -2.14 -15.63 1.91
CA ARG A 23 -2.88 -15.77 3.17
C ARG A 23 -1.97 -15.77 4.39
N PHE A 24 -0.70 -16.13 4.24
CA PHE A 24 0.29 -16.06 5.32
C PHE A 24 1.09 -14.76 5.25
N LEU A 25 0.50 -13.69 5.76
CA LEU A 25 1.27 -12.49 6.06
C LEU A 25 2.26 -12.81 7.19
N SER A 26 3.53 -12.49 7.00
CA SER A 26 4.50 -12.56 8.09
C SER A 26 4.06 -11.66 9.25
N ARG A 27 4.52 -11.96 10.47
CA ARG A 27 4.24 -11.15 11.67
C ARG A 27 4.57 -9.67 11.45
N ASP A 28 5.67 -9.39 10.75
CA ASP A 28 6.09 -8.04 10.41
C ASP A 28 5.16 -7.36 9.39
N SER A 29 4.64 -8.11 8.43
CA SER A 29 3.64 -7.60 7.48
C SER A 29 2.33 -7.28 8.18
N LEU A 30 1.85 -8.14 9.08
CA LEU A 30 0.68 -7.87 9.92
C LEU A 30 0.89 -6.65 10.82
N ARG A 31 2.05 -6.55 11.48
CA ARG A 31 2.40 -5.39 12.31
C ARG A 31 2.43 -4.10 11.49
N THR A 32 3.06 -4.14 10.31
CA THR A 32 3.12 -2.99 9.39
C THR A 32 1.70 -2.55 9.00
N MET A 33 0.85 -3.49 8.62
CA MET A 33 -0.54 -3.19 8.26
C MET A 33 -1.28 -2.60 9.46
N ALA A 34 -1.24 -3.22 10.63
CA ALA A 34 -1.92 -2.72 11.83
C ALA A 34 -1.45 -1.31 12.22
N MET A 35 -0.13 -1.06 12.22
CA MET A 35 0.42 0.28 12.47
C MET A 35 -0.11 1.30 11.44
N PHE A 36 -0.09 0.94 10.17
CA PHE A 36 -0.51 1.84 9.11
C PHE A 36 -2.03 2.07 9.08
N THR A 37 -2.87 1.06 9.31
CA THR A 37 -4.32 1.20 9.17
C THR A 37 -5.00 1.67 10.44
N MET A 38 -4.47 1.33 11.62
CA MET A 38 -5.10 1.66 12.89
C MET A 38 -4.43 2.83 13.60
N TYR A 39 -3.09 2.91 13.56
CA TYR A 39 -2.35 3.89 14.34
C TYR A 39 -1.98 5.15 13.55
N LEU A 40 -2.03 5.10 12.22
CA LEU A 40 -1.66 6.24 11.39
C LEU A 40 -2.53 7.47 11.64
N VAL A 41 -3.83 7.30 11.97
CA VAL A 41 -4.71 8.42 12.34
C VAL A 41 -4.17 9.15 13.57
N ASN A 42 -3.82 8.40 14.62
CA ASN A 42 -3.30 8.98 15.86
C ASN A 42 -1.92 9.61 15.66
N LEU A 43 -1.08 9.00 14.82
CA LEU A 43 0.25 9.52 14.48
C LEU A 43 0.15 10.80 13.64
N ALA A 44 -0.81 10.85 12.70
CA ALA A 44 -1.07 12.01 11.87
C ALA A 44 -1.45 13.23 12.72
N GLU A 45 -2.38 13.05 13.66
CA GLU A 45 -2.78 14.12 14.58
C GLU A 45 -1.61 14.62 15.43
N ALA A 46 -0.77 13.71 15.95
CA ALA A 46 0.42 14.07 16.73
C ALA A 46 1.46 14.85 15.91
N ASP A 47 1.60 14.53 14.61
CA ASP A 47 2.50 15.19 13.67
C ASP A 47 1.87 16.44 13.00
N GLY A 48 0.67 16.84 13.41
CA GLY A 48 0.03 18.08 12.97
C GLY A 48 -0.63 18.02 11.58
N TRP A 49 -0.99 16.84 11.09
CA TRP A 49 -1.68 16.67 9.82
C TRP A 49 -2.93 15.79 9.92
N ASP A 50 -3.93 16.08 9.09
CA ASP A 50 -5.25 15.44 9.16
C ASP A 50 -5.39 14.39 8.05
N LEU A 51 -5.27 13.12 8.42
CA LEU A 51 -5.35 11.98 7.51
C LEU A 51 -6.74 11.85 6.89
N ARG A 52 -6.82 12.01 5.57
CA ARG A 52 -8.06 11.83 4.79
C ARG A 52 -8.21 10.46 4.14
N GLY A 53 -7.14 9.66 4.15
CA GLY A 53 -7.14 8.27 3.72
C GLY A 53 -5.99 7.93 2.79
N TYR A 54 -6.05 6.75 2.19
CA TYR A 54 -4.98 6.27 1.31
C TYR A 54 -5.54 5.41 0.18
N SER A 55 -4.74 5.24 -0.87
CA SER A 55 -5.06 4.36 -1.99
C SER A 55 -3.82 3.70 -2.56
N TRP A 56 -3.98 2.52 -3.13
CA TRP A 56 -2.91 1.81 -3.84
C TRP A 56 -3.23 1.74 -5.32
N LYS A 57 -2.29 2.13 -6.18
CA LYS A 57 -2.38 1.98 -7.64
C LYS A 57 -1.27 1.07 -8.11
N ARG A 58 -1.61 0.03 -8.87
CA ARG A 58 -0.65 -0.95 -9.38
C ARG A 58 -0.38 -0.71 -10.87
N SER A 59 0.89 -0.75 -11.26
CA SER A 59 1.36 -0.91 -12.63
C SER A 59 1.97 -2.31 -12.82
N SER A 60 2.39 -2.63 -14.03
CA SER A 60 3.00 -3.92 -14.40
C SER A 60 4.26 -4.26 -13.59
N TYR A 61 5.03 -3.25 -13.14
CA TYR A 61 6.33 -3.47 -12.47
C TYR A 61 6.40 -2.93 -11.05
N LEU A 62 5.53 -1.98 -10.71
CA LEU A 62 5.58 -1.23 -9.46
C LEU A 62 4.14 -0.91 -9.02
N GLY A 63 3.93 -0.61 -7.75
CA GLY A 63 2.75 0.12 -7.33
C GLY A 63 3.11 1.35 -6.52
N CYS A 64 2.12 2.20 -6.37
CA CYS A 64 2.22 3.48 -5.70
C CYS A 64 1.15 3.55 -4.61
N LEU A 65 1.62 3.70 -3.38
CA LEU A 65 0.81 4.09 -2.24
C LEU A 65 0.69 5.61 -2.25
N VAL A 66 -0.54 6.10 -2.22
CA VAL A 66 -0.87 7.51 -2.09
C VAL A 66 -1.55 7.71 -0.75
N VAL A 67 -0.95 8.49 0.13
CA VAL A 67 -1.56 8.95 1.39
C VAL A 67 -2.05 10.37 1.19
N LYS A 68 -3.30 10.63 1.57
CA LYS A 68 -3.99 11.92 1.39
C LYS A 68 -4.20 12.53 2.76
N SER A 69 -3.84 13.80 2.89
CA SER A 69 -3.88 14.52 4.15
C SER A 69 -4.22 16.00 3.94
N ILE A 70 -4.58 16.69 5.01
CA ILE A 70 -4.50 18.15 5.10
C ILE A 70 -3.29 18.49 5.97
N VAL A 71 -2.32 19.19 5.40
CA VAL A 71 -1.11 19.65 6.09
C VAL A 71 -1.14 21.17 6.10
N ASP A 72 -1.08 21.79 7.28
CA ASP A 72 -1.18 23.24 7.46
C ASP A 72 -2.40 23.86 6.75
N GLY A 73 -3.55 23.16 6.78
CA GLY A 73 -4.78 23.59 6.12
C GLY A 73 -4.82 23.39 4.60
N VAL A 74 -3.76 22.84 3.99
CA VAL A 74 -3.66 22.61 2.55
C VAL A 74 -3.85 21.11 2.25
N PRO A 75 -4.76 20.73 1.33
CA PRO A 75 -4.83 19.37 0.83
C PRO A 75 -3.49 18.95 0.24
N SER A 76 -2.99 17.79 0.64
CA SER A 76 -1.67 17.31 0.25
C SER A 76 -1.65 15.79 0.12
N VAL A 77 -0.73 15.31 -0.71
CA VAL A 77 -0.53 13.89 -0.96
C VAL A 77 0.93 13.50 -0.81
N ALA A 78 1.18 12.35 -0.20
CA ALA A 78 2.49 11.75 -0.09
C ALA A 78 2.51 10.43 -0.87
N PHE A 79 3.54 10.27 -1.70
CA PHE A 79 3.69 9.13 -2.60
C PHE A 79 4.77 8.18 -2.11
N THR A 80 4.47 6.88 -2.15
CA THR A 80 5.44 5.83 -1.83
C THR A 80 5.35 4.69 -2.83
N ASN A 81 6.42 4.49 -3.58
CA ASN A 81 6.51 3.43 -4.57
C ASN A 81 7.07 2.14 -3.96
N ALA A 82 6.43 1.00 -4.25
CA ALA A 82 6.88 -0.31 -3.80
C ALA A 82 6.33 -1.44 -4.69
N LYS A 83 6.85 -2.66 -4.53
CA LYS A 83 6.33 -3.83 -5.26
C LYS A 83 4.98 -4.34 -4.71
N THR A 84 4.68 -4.07 -3.44
CA THR A 84 3.44 -4.53 -2.77
C THR A 84 2.87 -3.44 -1.88
N PRO A 85 1.56 -3.45 -1.58
CA PRO A 85 0.93 -2.47 -0.69
C PRO A 85 1.60 -2.42 0.68
N VAL A 86 1.87 -3.57 1.30
CA VAL A 86 2.49 -3.65 2.63
C VAL A 86 3.92 -3.10 2.62
N ALA A 87 4.69 -3.37 1.56
CA ALA A 87 6.01 -2.76 1.41
C ALA A 87 5.91 -1.23 1.27
N GLY A 88 4.89 -0.73 0.56
CA GLY A 88 4.59 0.70 0.47
C GLY A 88 4.25 1.31 1.82
N MET A 89 3.38 0.66 2.60
CA MET A 89 3.04 1.09 3.96
C MET A 89 4.28 1.16 4.87
N ARG A 90 5.15 0.15 4.79
CA ARG A 90 6.40 0.12 5.56
C ARG A 90 7.33 1.28 5.20
N ILE A 91 7.54 1.52 3.91
CA ILE A 91 8.41 2.61 3.45
C ILE A 91 7.82 3.95 3.88
N PHE A 92 6.50 4.13 3.79
CA PHE A 92 5.82 5.33 4.26
C PHE A 92 6.08 5.57 5.76
N LEU A 93 5.84 4.57 6.61
CA LEU A 93 6.06 4.69 8.06
C LEU A 93 7.52 5.02 8.39
N ARG A 94 8.49 4.45 7.67
CA ARG A 94 9.92 4.78 7.85
C ARG A 94 10.25 6.20 7.42
N LYS A 95 9.64 6.70 6.34
CA LYS A 95 9.81 8.10 5.91
C LYS A 95 9.22 9.06 6.95
N MET A 96 8.08 8.71 7.52
CA MET A 96 7.42 9.50 8.58
C MET A 96 8.31 9.59 9.82
N GLU A 97 8.74 8.43 10.35
CA GLU A 97 9.63 8.36 11.52
C GLU A 97 10.95 9.12 11.32
N GLY A 98 11.49 9.11 10.10
CA GLY A 98 12.72 9.83 9.77
C GLY A 98 12.55 11.30 9.39
N GLY A 99 11.33 11.84 9.35
CA GLY A 99 11.08 13.22 8.87
C GLY A 99 11.35 13.44 7.37
N PHE A 100 11.30 12.36 6.57
CA PHE A 100 11.53 12.37 5.11
C PHE A 100 10.24 12.23 4.30
N LEU A 101 9.08 12.52 4.90
CA LEU A 101 7.83 12.58 4.15
C LEU A 101 7.79 13.85 3.32
N GLU A 102 7.67 13.67 2.01
CA GLU A 102 7.46 14.74 1.06
C GLU A 102 5.98 14.84 0.73
N TRP A 103 5.38 15.99 1.07
CA TRP A 103 4.00 16.32 0.79
C TRP A 103 3.92 17.16 -0.49
N ILE A 104 3.10 16.71 -1.44
CA ILE A 104 2.80 17.44 -2.68
C ILE A 104 1.42 18.06 -2.54
N LYS A 105 1.33 19.37 -2.79
CA LYS A 105 0.11 20.17 -2.71
C LYS A 105 -0.70 20.06 -4.00
#